data_AF-A0A1M5ZCI0-F1
#
_entry.id   AF-A0A1M5ZCI0-F1
#
_cell.length_a   1.000
_cell.length_b   1.000
_cell.length_c   1.000
_cell.angle_alpha   90.00
_cell.angle_beta   90.00
_cell.angle_gamma   90.00
#
_symmetry.space_group_name_H-M   'P 1'
#
loop_
_entity.id
_entity.type
_entity.pdbx_description
1 polymer ?
#
loop_
_entity_poly.entity_id
_entity_poly.type
_entity_poly.pdbx_seq_one_letter_code
_entity_poly.pdbx_strand_id
1 'polypeptide(L)'
;MTNDQRYWSAKKDELVSAIKKLGFPSELGEQIARQLGSPKAMDRMLGYLYNVQPDTPELIVDEMLAICSDIDVWREKKEAEAANARYNEILNYGLGTEED
;
A
#
# COMPACT_ATOMS: atom_id res chain seq x y z
N MET A 1 -13.06 7.01 17.16
CA MET A 1 -12.20 6.82 15.98
C MET A 1 -10.85 7.44 16.27
N THR A 2 -9.76 6.71 16.01
CA THR A 2 -8.38 7.24 16.08
C THR A 2 -8.13 8.21 14.91
N ASN A 3 -7.07 9.03 15.00
CA ASN A 3 -6.67 9.90 13.89
C ASN A 3 -6.37 9.10 12.62
N ASP A 4 -5.76 7.92 12.75
CA ASP A 4 -5.46 7.03 11.62
C ASP A 4 -6.74 6.51 10.95
N GLN A 5 -7.75 6.13 11.74
CA GLN A 5 -9.05 5.69 11.21
C GLN A 5 -9.78 6.82 10.48
N ARG A 6 -9.69 8.06 10.97
CA ARG A 6 -10.26 9.22 10.28
C ARG A 6 -9.54 9.50 8.98
N TYR A 7 -8.21 9.45 9.00
CA TYR A 7 -7.39 9.68 7.81
C TYR A 7 -7.67 8.61 6.73
N TRP A 8 -7.76 7.35 7.14
CA TRP A 8 -8.13 6.25 6.25
C TRP A 8 -9.52 6.46 5.64
N SER A 9 -10.52 6.80 6.46
CA SER A 9 -11.88 7.05 5.95
C SER A 9 -11.90 8.20 4.96
N ALA A 10 -11.22 9.31 5.26
CA ALA A 10 -11.16 10.46 4.37
C ALA A 10 -10.53 10.10 3.01
N LYS A 11 -9.46 9.30 3.01
CA LYS A 11 -8.80 8.85 1.78
C LYS A 11 -9.61 7.82 1.00
N LYS A 12 -10.31 6.92 1.68
CA LYS A 12 -11.29 6.04 1.05
C LYS A 12 -12.37 6.86 0.34
N ASP A 13 -12.96 7.84 1.02
CA ASP A 13 -14.07 8.64 0.47
C ASP A 13 -13.61 9.48 -0.72
N GLU A 14 -12.37 10.02 -0.68
CA GLU A 14 -11.75 10.72 -1.79
C GLU A 14 -11.56 9.80 -3.01
N LEU A 15 -11.03 8.59 -2.81
CA LEU A 15 -10.81 7.60 -3.86
C LEU A 15 -12.12 7.15 -4.51
N VAL A 16 -13.14 6.85 -3.71
CA VAL A 16 -14.48 6.48 -4.21
C VAL A 16 -15.08 7.62 -5.02
N SER A 17 -14.93 8.86 -4.56
CA SER A 17 -15.40 10.06 -5.27
C SER A 17 -14.68 10.26 -6.59
N ALA A 18 -13.36 10.06 -6.64
CA ALA A 18 -12.56 10.18 -7.87
C ALA A 18 -13.01 9.15 -8.93
N ILE A 19 -13.19 7.90 -8.53
CA ILE A 19 -13.65 6.82 -9.42
C ILE A 19 -15.06 7.10 -9.94
N LYS A 20 -15.95 7.60 -9.09
CA LYS A 20 -17.31 8.01 -9.49
C LYS A 20 -17.28 9.17 -10.50
N LYS A 21 -16.38 10.14 -10.33
CA LYS A 21 -16.21 11.26 -11.28
C LYS A 21 -15.74 10.83 -12.65
N LEU A 22 -15.01 9.71 -12.74
CA LEU A 22 -14.62 9.09 -14.01
C LEU A 22 -15.74 8.26 -14.66
N GLY A 23 -16.91 8.15 -14.01
CA GLY A 23 -18.08 7.45 -14.54
C GLY A 23 -18.21 5.99 -14.09
N PHE A 24 -17.34 5.53 -13.20
CA PHE A 24 -17.38 4.15 -12.70
C PHE A 24 -18.21 4.00 -11.41
N PRO A 25 -18.68 2.78 -11.09
CA PRO A 25 -19.45 2.52 -9.87
C PRO A 25 -18.65 2.82 -8.59
N SER A 26 -19.34 3.32 -7.55
CA SER A 26 -18.72 3.57 -6.24
C SER A 26 -18.18 2.29 -5.60
N GLU A 27 -18.83 1.16 -5.87
CA GLU A 27 -18.48 -0.18 -5.39
C GLU A 27 -17.07 -0.56 -5.85
N LEU A 28 -16.68 -0.19 -7.07
CA LEU A 28 -15.32 -0.40 -7.59
C LEU A 28 -14.31 0.35 -6.71
N GLY A 29 -14.59 1.61 -6.41
CA GLY A 29 -13.73 2.41 -5.53
C GLY A 29 -13.64 1.87 -4.11
N GLU A 30 -14.72 1.30 -3.58
CA GLU A 30 -14.69 0.65 -2.27
C GLU A 30 -13.81 -0.60 -2.26
N GLN A 31 -13.86 -1.42 -3.32
CA GLN A 31 -13.02 -2.62 -3.41
C GLN A 31 -11.54 -2.23 -3.57
N ILE A 32 -11.23 -1.25 -4.40
CA ILE A 32 -9.86 -0.75 -4.58
C ILE A 32 -9.30 -0.20 -3.25
N ALA A 33 -10.08 0.59 -2.52
CA ALA A 33 -9.68 1.10 -1.22
C ALA A 33 -9.34 -0.03 -0.22
N ARG A 34 -10.12 -1.12 -0.21
CA ARG A 34 -9.87 -2.29 0.63
C ARG A 34 -8.59 -3.01 0.21
N GLN A 35 -8.36 -3.19 -1.08
CA GLN A 35 -7.20 -3.90 -1.61
C GLN A 35 -5.89 -3.12 -1.39
N LEU A 36 -5.90 -1.79 -1.54
CA LEU A 36 -4.75 -0.93 -1.29
C LEU A 36 -4.35 -0.88 0.19
N GLY A 37 -5.30 -1.07 1.09
CA GLY A 37 -5.07 -1.34 2.52
C GLY A 37 -4.48 -0.19 3.35
N SER A 38 -3.97 0.88 2.73
CA SER A 38 -3.35 2.01 3.44
C SER A 38 -3.65 3.36 2.77
N PRO A 39 -3.71 4.46 3.54
CA PRO A 39 -3.95 5.80 2.98
C PRO A 39 -2.86 6.20 1.97
N LYS A 40 -1.61 5.81 2.22
CA LYS A 40 -0.48 6.10 1.32
C LYS A 40 -0.63 5.40 -0.03
N ALA A 41 -1.15 4.18 -0.05
CA ALA A 41 -1.45 3.47 -1.29
C ALA A 41 -2.63 4.12 -2.03
N MET A 42 -3.66 4.58 -1.29
CA MET A 42 -4.77 5.36 -1.87
C MET A 42 -4.29 6.69 -2.46
N ASP A 43 -3.33 7.39 -1.82
CA ASP A 43 -2.73 8.62 -2.37
C ASP A 43 -2.02 8.37 -3.70
N ARG A 44 -1.30 7.24 -3.85
CA ARG A 44 -0.71 6.82 -5.14
C ARG A 44 -1.78 6.61 -6.19
N MET A 45 -2.84 5.87 -5.84
CA MET A 45 -3.95 5.59 -6.74
C MET A 45 -4.69 6.87 -7.17
N LEU A 46 -4.94 7.80 -6.24
CA LEU A 46 -5.51 9.11 -6.52
C LEU A 46 -4.64 9.91 -7.50
N GLY A 47 -3.31 9.87 -7.29
CA GLY A 47 -2.34 10.44 -8.22
C GLY A 47 -2.51 9.89 -9.64
N TYR A 48 -2.61 8.57 -9.80
CA TYR A 48 -2.87 7.95 -11.09
C TYR A 48 -4.20 8.40 -11.70
N LEU A 49 -5.30 8.30 -10.95
CA LEU A 49 -6.63 8.66 -11.45
C LEU A 49 -6.74 10.11 -11.91
N TYR A 50 -6.12 11.04 -11.20
CA TYR A 50 -6.14 12.45 -11.56
C TYR A 50 -5.27 12.80 -12.77
N ASN A 51 -4.18 12.08 -13.01
CA ASN A 51 -3.27 12.36 -14.12
C ASN A 51 -3.62 11.59 -15.39
N VAL A 52 -3.99 10.32 -15.26
CA VAL A 52 -4.21 9.41 -16.39
C VAL A 52 -5.67 9.43 -16.85
N GLN A 53 -6.62 9.65 -15.94
CA GLN A 53 -8.06 9.63 -16.23
C GLN A 53 -8.48 8.39 -17.05
N PRO A 54 -8.27 7.17 -16.51
CA PRO A 54 -8.54 5.93 -17.23
C PRO A 54 -10.02 5.85 -17.64
N ASP A 55 -10.24 5.34 -18.85
CA ASP A 55 -11.56 5.20 -19.49
C ASP A 55 -12.17 3.79 -19.33
N THR A 56 -11.40 2.85 -18.79
CA THR A 56 -11.81 1.47 -18.58
C THR A 56 -11.52 1.02 -17.14
N PRO A 57 -12.39 0.17 -16.55
CA PRO A 57 -12.15 -0.37 -15.21
C PRO A 57 -10.91 -1.28 -15.17
N GLU A 58 -10.53 -1.90 -16.28
CA GLU A 58 -9.33 -2.74 -16.41
C GLU A 58 -8.06 -1.95 -16.08
N LEU A 59 -7.90 -0.73 -16.63
CA LEU A 59 -6.76 0.13 -16.34
C LEU A 59 -6.68 0.55 -14.88
N ILE A 60 -7.84 0.80 -14.25
CA ILE A 60 -7.92 1.13 -12.82
C ILE A 60 -7.47 -0.06 -11.97
N VAL A 61 -7.93 -1.26 -12.30
CA VAL A 61 -7.58 -2.48 -11.56
C VAL A 61 -6.12 -2.85 -11.79
N ASP A 62 -5.59 -2.67 -13.00
CA ASP A 62 -4.18 -2.91 -13.33
C ASP A 62 -3.26 -2.03 -12.48
N GLU A 63 -3.52 -0.71 -12.43
CA GLU A 63 -2.73 0.19 -11.59
C GLU A 63 -2.83 -0.16 -10.10
N MET A 64 -4.02 -0.51 -9.61
CA MET A 64 -4.18 -0.96 -8.23
C MET A 64 -3.29 -2.19 -7.94
N LEU A 65 -3.26 -3.17 -8.84
CA LEU A 65 -2.42 -4.36 -8.71
C LEU A 65 -0.93 -4.02 -8.79
N ALA A 66 -0.53 -3.10 -9.67
CA ALA A 66 0.84 -2.61 -9.75
C ALA A 66 1.28 -1.95 -8.43
N ILE A 67 0.44 -1.10 -7.83
CA ILE A 67 0.71 -0.49 -6.53
C ILE A 67 0.84 -1.55 -5.43
N CYS A 68 -0.05 -2.56 -5.40
CA CYS A 68 0.03 -3.66 -4.43
C CYS A 68 1.35 -4.45 -4.60
N SER A 69 1.71 -4.80 -5.83
CA SER A 69 2.95 -5.53 -6.12
C SER A 69 4.20 -4.77 -5.67
N ASP A 70 4.27 -3.45 -5.94
CA ASP A 70 5.37 -2.61 -5.47
C ASP A 70 5.49 -2.61 -3.93
N ILE A 71 4.36 -2.60 -3.22
CA ILE A 71 4.32 -2.62 -1.75
C ILE A 71 4.83 -3.96 -1.23
N ASP A 72 4.45 -5.06 -1.86
CA ASP A 72 4.89 -6.40 -1.47
C ASP A 72 6.40 -6.58 -1.70
N VAL A 73 6.92 -6.17 -2.86
CA VAL A 73 8.37 -6.17 -3.15
C VAL A 73 9.14 -5.32 -2.13
N TRP A 74 8.60 -4.15 -1.76
CA TRP A 74 9.22 -3.31 -0.74
C TRP A 74 9.23 -3.98 0.64
N ARG A 75 8.15 -4.67 1.01
CA ARG A 75 8.06 -5.41 2.29
C ARG A 75 9.07 -6.56 2.33
N GLU A 76 9.12 -7.37 1.28
CA GLU A 76 10.08 -8.48 1.16
C GLU A 76 11.52 -7.98 1.29
N LYS A 77 11.84 -6.86 0.61
CA LYS A 77 13.16 -6.23 0.73
C LYS A 77 13.48 -5.81 2.16
N LYS A 78 12.51 -5.22 2.87
CA LYS A 78 12.69 -4.80 4.26
C LYS A 78 12.88 -5.97 5.22
N GLU A 79 12.16 -7.06 5.01
CA GLU A 79 12.33 -8.29 5.77
C GLU A 79 13.71 -8.91 5.53
N ALA A 80 14.16 -8.95 4.27
CA ALA A 80 15.50 -9.43 3.92
C ALA A 80 16.61 -8.55 4.53
N GLU A 81 16.47 -7.21 4.50
CA GLU A 81 17.39 -6.28 5.16
C GLU A 81 17.46 -6.52 6.68
N ALA A 82 16.32 -6.73 7.33
CA ALA A 82 16.26 -7.02 8.76
C ALA A 82 16.90 -8.37 9.12
N ALA A 83 16.68 -9.41 8.30
CA ALA A 83 17.32 -10.71 8.46
C ALA A 83 18.84 -10.61 8.31
N ASN A 84 19.33 -9.89 7.30
CA ASN A 84 20.75 -9.64 7.10
C ASN A 84 21.37 -8.83 8.25
N ALA A 85 20.67 -7.84 8.78
CA ALA A 85 21.14 -7.05 9.93
C ALA A 85 21.31 -7.94 11.18
N ARG A 86 20.33 -8.81 11.48
CA ARG A 86 20.42 -9.78 12.58
C ARG A 86 21.53 -10.80 12.37
N TYR A 87 21.70 -11.28 11.14
CA TYR A 87 22.81 -12.19 10.82
C TYR A 87 24.17 -11.52 11.04
N ASN A 88 24.34 -10.28 10.58
CA ASN A 88 25.56 -9.50 10.79
C ASN A 88 25.82 -9.21 12.27
N GLU A 89 24.78 -8.95 13.06
CA GLU A 89 24.89 -8.77 14.52
C GLU A 89 25.46 -10.03 15.17
N ILE A 90 24.91 -11.21 14.86
CA ILE A 90 25.42 -12.51 15.36
C ILE A 90 26.86 -12.77 14.90
N LEU A 91 27.19 -12.46 13.65
CA LEU A 91 28.55 -12.67 13.12
C LEU A 91 29.59 -11.79 13.82
N ASN A 92 29.25 -10.53 14.14
CA ASN A 92 30.18 -9.58 14.74
C ASN A 92 30.27 -9.69 16.27
N TYR A 93 29.17 -10.07 16.93
CA TYR A 93 29.08 -10.05 18.40
C TYR A 93 28.86 -11.43 19.04
N GLY A 94 28.72 -12.49 18.23
CA GLY A 94 28.40 -13.84 18.72
C GLY A 94 26.94 -13.98 19.17
N LEU A 95 26.55 -15.18 19.62
CA LEU A 95 25.18 -15.46 20.10
C LEU A 95 24.93 -15.03 21.56
N GLY A 96 25.89 -14.42 22.24
CA GLY A 96 25.77 -14.07 23.66
C GLY A 96 25.54 -15.28 24.58
N THR A 97 25.86 -16.50 24.12
CA THR A 97 25.81 -17.72 24.93
C THR A 97 27.14 -17.91 25.65
N GLU A 98 27.38 -17.08 26.65
CA GLU A 98 28.26 -17.43 27.77
C GLU A 98 27.39 -17.29 29.02
N GLU A 99 26.82 -18.43 29.47
CA GLU A 99 26.29 -18.59 30.82
C GLU A 99 27.50 -18.61 31.77
N ASP A 100 27.62 -17.60 32.64
CA ASP A 100 28.41 -17.64 33.88
C ASP A 100 27.47 -17.81 35.08
#